data_AF-A0A7C5NUN0-F1
#
_entry.id   AF-A0A7C5NUN0-F1
#
_cell.length_a   1.000
_cell.length_b   1.000
_cell.length_c   1.000
_cell.angle_alpha   90.00
_cell.angle_beta   90.00
_cell.angle_gamma   90.00
#
_symmetry.space_group_name_H-M   'P 1'
#
loop_
_entity.id
_entity.type
_entity.pdbx_description
1 polymer ?
#
loop_
_entity_poly.entity_id
_entity_poly.type
_entity_poly.pdbx_seq_one_letter_code
_entity_poly.pdbx_strand_id
1 'polypeptide(L)'
;GIVTWYYENGKIMQTVNYKDGILEGERKNYYINGTLKDLFFYKDEKITGKWVSYYENTKISETGSYENGDRNGLWKEYYKNGKLKGEGKYANDKKVGIWKMYYYNGAENQENP
;
A
#
# COMPACT_ATOMS: atom_id res chain seq x y z
N GLY A 1 1.26 -1.98 22.89
CA GLY A 1 0.39 -3.14 22.65
C GLY A 1 -0.32 -3.00 21.32
N ILE A 2 -1.08 -4.03 20.92
CA ILE A 2 -1.86 -4.01 19.67
C ILE A 2 -3.27 -3.55 19.98
N VAL A 3 -3.77 -2.57 19.23
CA VAL A 3 -5.17 -2.15 19.26
C VAL A 3 -5.87 -2.69 18.02
N THR A 4 -7.04 -3.29 18.22
CA THR A 4 -7.85 -3.89 17.16
C THR A 4 -9.22 -3.21 17.11
N TRP A 5 -9.62 -2.77 15.92
CA TRP A 5 -10.97 -2.30 15.65
C TRP A 5 -11.70 -3.32 14.80
N TYR A 6 -13.00 -3.40 15.00
CA TYR A 6 -13.89 -4.36 14.34
C TYR A 6 -14.95 -3.61 13.54
N TYR A 7 -15.39 -4.22 12.46
CA TYR A 7 -16.62 -3.86 11.78
C TYR A 7 -17.84 -4.26 12.61
N GLU A 8 -19.01 -3.73 12.25
CA GLU A 8 -20.29 -4.08 12.90
C GLU A 8 -20.59 -5.59 12.87
N ASN A 9 -20.13 -6.29 11.84
CA ASN A 9 -20.27 -7.74 11.71
C ASN A 9 -19.27 -8.56 12.57
N GLY A 10 -18.48 -7.90 13.41
CA GLY A 10 -17.49 -8.53 14.29
C GLY A 10 -16.18 -8.94 13.61
N LYS A 11 -16.02 -8.74 12.30
CA LYS A 11 -14.73 -8.99 11.62
C LYS A 11 -13.75 -7.87 11.93
N ILE A 12 -12.46 -8.21 11.95
CA ILE A 12 -11.39 -7.24 12.16
C ILE A 12 -11.40 -6.23 11.01
N MET A 13 -11.42 -4.95 11.35
CA MET A 13 -11.29 -3.83 10.42
C MET A 13 -9.84 -3.35 10.35
N GLN A 14 -9.16 -3.32 11.49
CA GLN A 14 -7.84 -2.73 11.59
C GLN A 14 -7.09 -3.25 12.81
N THR A 15 -5.79 -3.44 12.69
CA THR A 15 -4.87 -3.64 13.82
C THR A 15 -3.73 -2.63 13.75
N VAL A 16 -3.37 -2.04 14.88
CA VAL A 16 -2.30 -1.04 14.99
C VAL A 16 -1.40 -1.35 16.17
N ASN A 17 -0.10 -1.31 15.94
CA ASN A 17 0.89 -1.38 17.01
C ASN A 17 1.14 0.01 17.62
N TYR A 18 1.06 0.03 18.95
CA TYR A 18 1.48 1.16 19.77
C TYR A 18 2.66 0.76 20.65
N LYS A 19 3.63 1.65 20.78
CA LYS A 19 4.70 1.57 21.77
C LYS A 19 4.62 2.80 22.66
N ASP A 20 4.46 2.58 23.97
CA ASP A 20 4.37 3.66 24.97
C ASP A 20 3.29 4.73 24.66
N GLY A 21 2.17 4.30 24.07
CA GLY A 21 1.06 5.17 23.67
C GLY A 21 1.21 5.83 22.30
N ILE A 22 2.36 5.67 21.64
CA ILE A 22 2.68 6.25 20.34
C ILE A 22 2.51 5.20 19.23
N LEU A 23 2.01 5.63 18.07
CA LEU A 23 1.93 4.79 16.87
C LEU A 23 3.34 4.40 16.40
N GLU A 24 3.67 3.11 16.57
CA GLU A 24 5.01 2.60 16.29
C GLU A 24 4.91 1.15 15.80
N GLY A 25 5.43 0.90 14.60
CA GLY A 25 5.44 -0.42 13.98
C GLY A 25 4.27 -0.67 13.03
N GLU A 26 3.90 -1.93 12.89
CA GLU A 26 3.00 -2.39 11.82
C GLU A 26 1.54 -1.93 12.04
N ARG A 27 0.89 -1.50 10.95
CA ARG A 27 -0.55 -1.33 10.83
C ARG A 27 -1.08 -2.20 9.70
N LYS A 28 -2.19 -2.88 9.97
CA LYS A 28 -2.96 -3.65 8.99
C LYS A 28 -4.38 -3.12 8.93
N ASN A 29 -4.87 -2.89 7.72
CA ASN A 29 -6.29 -2.64 7.46
C ASN A 29 -6.87 -3.85 6.73
N TYR A 30 -8.12 -4.16 6.96
CA TYR A 30 -8.81 -5.30 6.34
C TYR A 30 -10.05 -4.81 5.59
N TYR A 31 -10.50 -5.56 4.61
CA TYR A 31 -11.81 -5.39 4.00
C TYR A 31 -12.89 -6.01 4.88
N ILE A 32 -14.16 -5.62 4.66
CA ILE A 32 -15.32 -6.17 5.39
C ILE A 32 -15.46 -7.69 5.22
N ASN A 33 -14.93 -8.25 4.13
CA ASN A 33 -14.90 -9.69 3.89
C ASN A 33 -13.84 -10.42 4.75
N GLY A 34 -12.91 -9.68 5.38
CA GLY A 34 -11.82 -10.17 6.23
C GLY A 34 -10.46 -10.27 5.53
N THR A 35 -10.35 -9.99 4.23
CA THR A 35 -9.07 -10.03 3.52
C THR A 35 -8.23 -8.80 3.85
N LEU A 36 -6.91 -8.97 3.89
CA LEU A 36 -5.97 -7.88 4.14
C LEU A 36 -6.11 -6.84 3.02
N LYS A 37 -6.25 -5.57 3.39
CA LYS A 37 -6.38 -4.43 2.47
C LYS A 37 -5.07 -3.68 2.35
N ASP A 38 -4.50 -3.25 3.48
CA ASP A 38 -3.24 -2.48 3.50
C ASP A 38 -2.33 -2.98 4.62
N LEU A 39 -1.04 -2.95 4.37
CA LEU A 39 0.04 -3.24 5.32
C LEU A 39 1.12 -2.17 5.19
N PHE A 40 1.41 -1.49 6.30
CA PHE A 40 2.42 -0.44 6.36
C PHE A 40 2.90 -0.21 7.79
N PHE A 41 3.90 0.65 7.96
CA PHE A 41 4.57 0.84 9.25
C PHE A 41 4.57 2.32 9.65
N TYR A 42 4.50 2.56 10.95
CA TYR A 42 4.75 3.86 11.57
C TYR A 42 6.10 3.85 12.28
N LYS A 43 6.74 5.01 12.28
CA LYS A 43 7.84 5.35 13.17
C LYS A 43 7.71 6.83 13.51
N ASP A 44 7.81 7.18 14.79
CA ASP A 44 7.67 8.57 15.25
C ASP A 44 6.37 9.21 14.71
N GLU A 45 5.26 8.46 14.78
CA GLU A 45 3.92 8.84 14.31
C GLU A 45 3.78 9.08 12.79
N LYS A 46 4.84 8.86 12.02
CA LYS A 46 4.85 9.01 10.55
C LYS A 46 4.91 7.67 9.85
N ILE A 47 4.24 7.56 8.71
CA ILE A 47 4.33 6.36 7.88
C ILE A 47 5.76 6.25 7.34
N THR A 48 6.32 5.05 7.41
CA THR A 48 7.68 4.76 6.94
C THR A 48 7.80 3.32 6.44
N GLY A 49 8.85 3.06 5.67
CA GLY A 49 9.18 1.73 5.20
C GLY A 49 8.21 1.21 4.14
N LYS A 50 8.05 -0.11 4.10
CA LYS A 50 7.29 -0.78 3.02
C LYS A 50 5.79 -0.51 3.15
N TRP A 51 5.17 -0.22 2.01
CA TRP A 51 3.72 -0.18 1.82
C TRP A 51 3.31 -1.30 0.87
N VAL A 52 2.28 -2.04 1.25
CA VAL A 52 1.63 -3.02 0.39
C VAL A 52 0.12 -2.85 0.53
N SER A 53 -0.56 -2.66 -0.59
CA SER A 53 -2.02 -2.70 -0.67
C SER A 53 -2.45 -3.88 -1.53
N TYR A 54 -3.62 -4.43 -1.22
CA TYR A 54 -4.20 -5.60 -1.86
C TYR A 54 -5.62 -5.27 -2.33
N TYR A 55 -6.04 -5.94 -3.39
CA TYR A 55 -7.44 -6.05 -3.76
C TYR A 55 -8.16 -7.06 -2.88
N GLU A 56 -9.50 -6.99 -2.86
CA GLU A 56 -10.34 -7.96 -2.12
C GLU A 56 -10.09 -9.42 -2.52
N ASN A 57 -9.63 -9.66 -3.76
CA ASN A 57 -9.25 -10.99 -4.26
C ASN A 57 -7.82 -11.41 -3.85
N THR A 58 -7.26 -10.77 -2.83
CA THR A 58 -5.94 -10.99 -2.21
C THR A 58 -4.72 -10.72 -3.09
N LYS A 59 -4.91 -10.33 -4.35
CA LYS A 59 -3.82 -9.90 -5.22
C LYS A 59 -3.36 -8.50 -4.84
N ILE A 60 -2.06 -8.26 -4.93
CA ILE A 60 -1.46 -6.95 -4.69
C ILE A 60 -2.07 -5.93 -5.67
N SER A 61 -2.44 -4.76 -5.16
CA SER A 61 -2.90 -3.61 -5.93
C SER A 61 -1.80 -2.55 -6.06
N GLU A 62 -0.98 -2.38 -5.03
CA GLU A 62 0.08 -1.37 -4.97
C GLU A 62 1.21 -1.82 -4.05
N THR A 63 2.46 -1.52 -4.42
CA THR A 63 3.62 -1.63 -3.53
C THR A 63 4.48 -0.39 -3.64
N GLY A 64 5.08 0.02 -2.54
CA GLY A 64 6.07 1.09 -2.54
C GLY A 64 6.72 1.25 -1.18
N SER A 65 7.29 2.43 -0.97
CA SER A 65 7.82 2.82 0.33
C SER A 65 7.45 4.26 0.68
N TYR A 66 7.30 4.47 1.98
CA TYR A 66 7.19 5.78 2.57
C TYR A 66 8.47 6.15 3.32
N GLU A 67 8.79 7.43 3.33
CA GLU A 67 9.85 8.01 4.14
C GLU A 67 9.31 9.28 4.79
N ASN A 68 9.34 9.35 6.12
CA ASN A 68 8.87 10.50 6.90
C ASN A 68 7.43 10.97 6.58
N GLY A 69 6.55 10.04 6.21
CA GLY A 69 5.16 10.33 5.88
C GLY A 69 4.86 10.43 4.38
N ASP A 70 5.88 10.57 3.54
CA ASP A 70 5.71 10.81 2.10
C ASP A 70 6.11 9.58 1.27
N ARG A 71 5.44 9.35 0.13
CA ARG A 71 5.85 8.33 -0.85
C ARG A 71 7.25 8.66 -1.36
N ASN A 72 8.15 7.68 -1.26
CA ASN A 72 9.51 7.82 -1.75
C ASN A 72 10.01 6.52 -2.39
N GLY A 73 10.83 6.63 -3.44
CA GLY A 73 11.41 5.48 -4.13
C GLY A 73 10.51 4.88 -5.20
N LEU A 74 10.70 3.59 -5.51
CA LEU A 74 9.98 2.89 -6.57
C LEU A 74 8.58 2.49 -6.10
N TRP A 75 7.58 2.82 -6.90
CA TRP A 75 6.19 2.45 -6.72
C TRP A 75 5.72 1.60 -7.89
N LYS A 76 4.91 0.60 -7.57
CA LYS A 76 4.30 -0.31 -8.55
C LYS A 76 2.81 -0.39 -8.28
N GLU A 77 2.02 -0.26 -9.33
CA GLU A 77 0.59 -0.50 -9.33
C GLU A 77 0.30 -1.73 -10.17
N TYR A 78 -0.69 -2.51 -9.75
CA TYR A 78 -1.08 -3.76 -10.39
C TYR A 78 -2.56 -3.74 -10.71
N TYR A 79 -2.97 -4.48 -11.74
CA TYR A 79 -4.35 -4.76 -12.03
C TYR A 79 -4.93 -5.83 -11.12
N LYS A 80 -6.26 -5.93 -11.03
CA LYS A 80 -6.96 -6.99 -10.26
C LYS A 80 -6.56 -8.42 -10.68
N ASN A 81 -6.02 -8.62 -11.89
CA ASN A 81 -5.53 -9.91 -12.34
C ASN A 81 -4.08 -10.21 -11.88
N GLY A 82 -3.39 -9.25 -11.27
CA GLY A 82 -2.00 -9.34 -10.79
C GLY A 82 -0.96 -8.84 -11.79
N LYS A 83 -1.36 -8.43 -13.01
CA LYS A 83 -0.43 -7.85 -13.99
C LYS A 83 -0.01 -6.45 -13.59
N LEU A 84 1.24 -6.08 -13.85
CA LEU A 84 1.73 -4.72 -13.62
C LEU A 84 0.90 -3.74 -14.46
N LYS A 85 0.37 -2.71 -13.81
CA LYS A 85 -0.39 -1.60 -14.40
C LYS A 85 0.49 -0.40 -14.63
N GLY A 86 1.45 -0.17 -13.74
CA GLY A 86 2.45 0.84 -13.94
C GLY A 86 3.50 0.83 -12.85
N GLU A 87 4.65 1.44 -13.15
CA GLU A 87 5.70 1.66 -12.17
C GLU A 87 6.44 2.96 -12.47
N GLY A 88 6.96 3.56 -11.40
CA GLY A 88 7.73 4.79 -11.50
C GLY A 88 8.20 5.22 -10.12
N LYS A 89 8.96 6.31 -10.06
CA LYS A 89 9.51 6.79 -8.81
C LYS A 89 8.67 7.93 -8.25
N TYR A 90 8.60 7.98 -6.93
CA TYR A 90 8.17 9.13 -6.17
C TYR A 90 9.35 9.74 -5.42
N ALA A 91 9.33 11.06 -5.25
CA ALA A 91 10.15 11.80 -4.31
C ALA A 91 9.26 12.82 -3.58
N ASN A 92 9.10 12.65 -2.27
CA ASN A 92 8.23 13.47 -1.42
C ASN A 92 6.83 13.64 -2.03
N ASP A 93 6.14 12.51 -2.24
CA ASP A 93 4.80 12.41 -2.86
C ASP A 93 4.67 12.88 -4.31
N LYS A 94 5.74 13.38 -4.93
CA LYS A 94 5.73 13.80 -6.33
C LYS A 94 6.27 12.70 -7.23
N LYS A 95 5.54 12.41 -8.32
CA LYS A 95 6.04 11.53 -9.38
C LYS A 95 7.31 12.16 -9.99
N VAL A 96 8.38 11.39 -10.06
CA VAL A 96 9.65 11.82 -10.64
C VAL A 96 10.18 10.80 -11.65
N GLY A 97 10.82 11.30 -12.69
CA GLY A 97 11.33 10.48 -13.79
C GLY A 97 10.22 9.85 -14.63
N ILE A 98 10.60 8.85 -15.42
CA ILE A 98 9.71 8.17 -16.35
C ILE A 98 8.78 7.22 -15.57
N TRP A 99 7.50 7.30 -15.90
CA TRP A 99 6.48 6.37 -15.44
C TRP A 99 6.11 5.43 -16.58
N LYS A 100 6.34 4.14 -16.36
CA LYS A 100 5.91 3.11 -17.30
C LYS A 100 4.48 2.73 -16.96
N MET A 101 3.59 2.80 -17.95
CA MET A 101 2.19 2.42 -17.81
C MET A 101 1.87 1.30 -18.80
N TYR A 102 1.10 0.32 -18.35
CA TYR A 102 0.74 -0.86 -19.12
C TYR A 102 -0.78 -0.90 -19.21
N TYR A 103 -1.34 -1.10 -20.40
CA TYR A 103 -2.78 -1.18 -20.58
C TYR A 103 -3.32 -2.53 -20.10
N TYR A 104 -4.60 -2.57 -19.72
CA TYR A 104 -5.25 -3.77 -19.16
C TYR A 104 -5.42 -4.92 -20.16
N ASN A 105 -5.13 -4.69 -21.43
CA ASN A 105 -5.33 -5.65 -22.49
C ASN A 105 -4.01 -6.35 -22.79
N GLY A 106 -4.00 -7.67 -22.95
CA GLY A 106 -2.81 -8.51 -23.08
C GLY A 106 -1.94 -8.30 -24.33
N ALA A 107 -1.83 -7.09 -24.86
CA ALA A 107 -0.99 -6.70 -25.98
C ALA A 107 -0.15 -5.45 -25.61
N GLU A 108 0.99 -5.36 -26.27
CA GLU A 108 2.24 -4.72 -25.85
C GLU A 108 2.22 -3.21 -25.55
N ASN A 109 3.16 -2.87 -24.67
CA ASN A 109 3.66 -1.57 -24.22
C ASN A 109 3.51 -0.38 -25.20
N GLN A 110 3.13 0.78 -24.66
CA GLN A 110 3.63 2.07 -25.13
C GLN A 110 4.31 2.78 -23.96
N GLU A 111 5.61 2.99 -24.07
CA GLU A 111 6.33 3.93 -23.21
C GLU A 111 5.96 5.35 -23.68
N ASN A 112 5.57 6.24 -22.76
CA ASN A 112 5.43 7.65 -23.06
C ASN A 112 6.60 8.39 -22.39
N PRO A 113 7.43 9.14 -23.15
CA PRO A 113 8.57 9.88 -22.61
C PRO A 113 8.18 10.99 -21.63
#